data_AF-A0A5J4ILR7-F1
#
_entry.id   AF-A0A5J4ILR7-F1
#
_cell.length_a   1.000
_cell.length_b   1.000
_cell.length_c   1.000
_cell.angle_alpha   90.00
_cell.angle_beta   90.00
_cell.angle_gamma   90.00
#
_symmetry.space_group_name_H-M   'P 1'
#
loop_
_entity.id
_entity.type
_entity.pdbx_description
1 polymer ?
#
loop_
_entity_poly.entity_id
_entity_poly.type
_entity_poly.pdbx_seq_one_letter_code
_entity_poly.pdbx_strand_id
1 'polypeptide(L)'
;MKKQSFGILTLVFAILIFGCEQKPEPKKSKFKVAKDYAEFTSKMENNDTLNIGVLLSMCMWSEYDNLQITKSNDSIFLQLKEKRVMDDEPLHFSKVFYDLKNDTLNLEKMIIDFDINYQEQISSPFFIINNPKENDTLLLRTTGLGNRGFNIERYQNIMAKLYPEEMAEYRKEYFTPIPIPPPPPMTIEYKETKLDE
;
A
#
# COMPACT_ATOMS: atom_id res chain seq x y z
N MET A 1 60.24 -34.74 -14.19
CA MET A 1 59.59 -34.23 -12.97
C MET A 1 58.43 -33.29 -13.34
N LYS A 2 57.19 -33.79 -13.45
CA LYS A 2 55.98 -32.96 -13.62
C LYS A 2 54.78 -33.78 -13.13
N LYS A 3 54.47 -33.68 -11.83
CA LYS A 3 53.27 -34.34 -11.24
C LYS A 3 52.79 -33.70 -9.94
N GLN A 4 53.11 -32.42 -9.70
CA GLN A 4 52.72 -31.72 -8.46
C GLN A 4 51.69 -30.60 -8.66
N SER A 5 51.46 -30.11 -9.89
CA SER A 5 50.51 -29.02 -10.13
C SER A 5 49.04 -29.45 -10.26
N PHE A 6 48.77 -30.73 -10.53
CA PHE A 6 47.40 -31.21 -10.76
C PHE A 6 46.61 -31.35 -9.45
N GLY A 7 47.24 -31.80 -8.36
CA GLY A 7 46.57 -32.02 -7.07
C GLY A 7 46.17 -30.73 -6.33
N ILE A 8 46.94 -29.65 -6.51
CA ILE A 8 46.64 -28.35 -5.88
C ILE A 8 45.42 -27.71 -6.54
N LEU A 9 45.30 -27.82 -7.86
CA LEU A 9 44.18 -27.25 -8.61
C LEU A 9 42.84 -27.93 -8.26
N THR A 10 42.86 -29.25 -8.02
CA THR A 10 41.66 -29.99 -7.59
C THR A 10 41.23 -29.65 -6.15
N LEU A 11 42.19 -29.38 -5.26
CA LEU A 11 41.90 -29.01 -3.87
C LEU A 11 41.29 -27.61 -3.76
N VAL A 12 41.77 -26.65 -4.56
CA VAL A 12 41.22 -25.29 -4.61
C VAL A 12 39.78 -25.29 -5.16
N PHE A 13 39.49 -26.13 -6.15
CA PHE A 13 38.12 -26.27 -6.68
C PHE A 13 37.14 -26.89 -5.67
N ALA A 14 37.60 -27.83 -4.83
CA ALA A 14 36.76 -28.43 -3.80
C ALA A 14 36.36 -27.42 -2.69
N ILE A 15 37.27 -26.53 -2.29
CA ILE A 15 36.99 -25.53 -1.24
C ILE A 15 35.97 -24.48 -1.71
N LEU A 16 35.93 -24.16 -3.01
CA LEU A 16 34.97 -23.20 -3.57
C LEU A 16 33.53 -23.74 -3.63
N ILE A 17 33.34 -25.06 -3.69
CA ILE A 17 31.99 -25.67 -3.80
C ILE A 17 31.37 -25.89 -2.41
N PHE A 18 32.19 -26.13 -1.39
CA PHE A 18 31.72 -26.38 -0.01
C PHE A 18 31.57 -25.11 0.85
N GLY A 19 31.95 -23.93 0.34
CA GLY A 19 31.83 -22.63 1.03
C GLY A 19 30.45 -21.96 0.96
N CYS A 20 29.43 -22.61 0.41
CA CYS A 20 28.06 -22.11 0.51
C CYS A 20 27.52 -22.37 1.91
N GLU A 21 27.69 -21.41 2.83
CA GLU A 21 26.85 -21.33 4.02
C GLU A 21 25.39 -21.30 3.54
N GLN A 22 24.64 -22.36 3.83
CA GLN A 22 23.21 -22.37 3.63
C GLN A 22 22.63 -21.25 4.50
N LYS A 23 22.17 -20.18 3.88
CA LYS A 23 21.43 -19.12 4.59
C LYS A 23 20.32 -19.82 5.37
N PRO A 24 20.25 -19.68 6.70
CA PRO A 24 19.20 -20.31 7.48
C PRO A 24 17.87 -19.87 6.88
N GLU A 25 17.03 -20.84 6.53
CA GLU A 25 15.71 -20.53 6.00
C GLU A 25 14.99 -19.61 6.99
N PRO A 26 14.39 -18.51 6.51
CA PRO A 26 13.66 -17.60 7.38
C PRO A 26 12.59 -18.40 8.12
N LYS A 27 12.61 -18.30 9.45
CA LYS A 27 11.64 -18.98 10.31
C LYS A 27 10.22 -18.62 9.83
N LYS A 28 9.46 -19.65 9.47
CA LYS A 28 8.05 -19.54 9.13
C LYS A 28 7.26 -18.89 10.27
N SER A 29 6.32 -18.03 9.89
CA SER A 29 5.47 -17.29 10.82
C SER A 29 4.27 -18.15 11.22
N LYS A 30 3.93 -18.14 12.51
CA LYS A 30 2.67 -18.77 12.95
C LYS A 30 1.46 -17.94 12.56
N PHE A 31 1.61 -16.62 12.45
CA PHE A 31 0.57 -15.71 11.96
C PHE A 31 0.22 -16.03 10.51
N LYS A 32 -1.04 -16.40 10.28
CA LYS A 32 -1.63 -16.66 8.95
C LYS A 32 -2.62 -15.56 8.62
N VAL A 33 -2.37 -14.79 7.57
CA VAL A 33 -3.24 -13.69 7.13
C VAL A 33 -4.68 -14.18 6.97
N ALA A 34 -4.91 -15.30 6.30
CA ALA A 34 -6.25 -15.80 6.04
C ALA A 34 -7.07 -16.13 7.31
N LYS A 35 -6.44 -16.26 8.47
CA LYS A 35 -7.10 -16.58 9.75
C LYS A 35 -7.01 -15.45 10.78
N ASP A 36 -5.88 -14.76 10.80
CA ASP A 36 -5.49 -13.89 11.90
C ASP A 36 -5.55 -12.40 11.52
N TYR A 37 -5.93 -12.05 10.28
CA TYR A 37 -5.95 -10.64 9.81
C TYR A 37 -6.82 -9.69 10.65
N ALA A 38 -7.84 -10.20 11.34
CA ALA A 38 -8.71 -9.40 12.20
C ALA A 38 -8.05 -9.00 13.52
N GLU A 39 -6.93 -9.62 13.88
CA GLU A 39 -6.23 -9.40 15.15
C GLU A 39 -4.71 -9.34 14.93
N PHE A 40 -4.27 -8.86 13.75
CA PHE A 40 -2.84 -8.84 13.37
C PHE A 40 -1.96 -8.14 14.40
N THR A 41 -2.49 -7.11 15.07
CA THR A 41 -1.75 -6.37 16.10
C THR A 41 -1.32 -7.24 17.28
N SER A 42 -2.14 -8.23 17.64
CA SER A 42 -1.93 -9.15 18.76
C SER A 42 -1.37 -10.50 18.35
N LYS A 43 -1.66 -10.97 17.13
CA LYS A 43 -1.30 -12.31 16.64
C LYS A 43 0.06 -12.37 15.92
N MET A 44 0.55 -11.25 15.40
CA MET A 44 1.87 -11.19 14.77
C MET A 44 2.98 -11.51 15.78
N GLU A 45 3.92 -12.37 15.39
CA GLU A 45 5.13 -12.65 16.16
C GLU A 45 6.17 -11.55 15.95
N ASN A 46 7.18 -11.50 16.83
CA ASN A 46 8.28 -10.56 16.67
C ASN A 46 8.97 -10.73 15.29
N ASN A 47 9.21 -9.60 14.62
CA ASN A 47 9.74 -9.50 13.26
C ASN A 47 8.79 -10.02 12.16
N ASP A 48 7.53 -10.32 12.46
CA ASP A 48 6.55 -10.51 11.40
C ASP A 48 6.29 -9.19 10.68
N THR A 49 6.02 -9.30 9.39
CA THR A 49 5.71 -8.19 8.52
C THR A 49 4.47 -8.51 7.73
N LEU A 50 3.55 -7.57 7.70
CA LEU A 50 2.33 -7.61 6.91
C LEU A 50 2.44 -6.50 5.86
N ASN A 51 2.33 -6.86 4.58
CA ASN A 51 2.19 -5.87 3.53
C ASN A 51 0.70 -5.76 3.18
N ILE A 52 0.21 -4.52 3.06
CA ILE A 52 -1.17 -4.20 2.76
C ILE A 52 -1.16 -3.26 1.55
N GLY A 53 -1.51 -3.80 0.39
CA GLY A 53 -1.87 -3.00 -0.77
C GLY A 53 -3.28 -2.44 -0.61
N VAL A 54 -3.45 -1.14 -0.83
CA VAL A 54 -4.73 -0.44 -0.75
C VAL A 54 -5.03 0.20 -2.10
N LEU A 55 -6.11 -0.21 -2.76
CA LEU A 55 -6.49 0.32 -4.07
C LEU A 55 -7.66 1.29 -3.90
N LEU A 56 -7.37 2.57 -4.08
CA LEU A 56 -8.28 3.70 -3.90
C LEU A 56 -8.76 4.24 -5.25
N SER A 57 -9.23 3.34 -6.11
CA SER A 57 -9.78 3.73 -7.42
C SER A 57 -11.27 4.04 -7.35
N MET A 58 -11.72 5.15 -7.90
CA MET A 58 -13.13 5.46 -8.06
C MET A 58 -13.34 6.34 -9.30
N CYS A 59 -14.21 5.89 -10.20
CA CYS A 59 -14.45 6.54 -11.48
C CYS A 59 -13.14 6.72 -12.28
N MET A 60 -12.76 7.96 -12.62
CA MET A 60 -11.54 8.29 -13.37
C MET A 60 -10.31 8.50 -12.48
N TRP A 61 -10.44 8.34 -11.16
CA TRP A 61 -9.33 8.44 -10.22
C TRP A 61 -8.83 7.04 -9.85
N SER A 62 -7.51 6.86 -9.82
CA SER A 62 -6.87 5.63 -9.36
C SER A 62 -5.69 5.99 -8.48
N GLU A 63 -5.59 5.31 -7.35
CA GLU A 63 -4.51 5.49 -6.40
C GLU A 63 -4.20 4.15 -5.74
N TYR A 64 -2.93 3.94 -5.45
CA TYR A 64 -2.41 2.72 -4.83
C TYR A 64 -1.46 3.07 -3.71
N ASP A 65 -1.73 2.52 -2.53
CA ASP A 65 -0.83 2.60 -1.38
C ASP A 65 -0.30 1.21 -1.04
N ASN A 66 0.98 1.13 -0.69
CA ASN A 66 1.62 -0.06 -0.14
C ASN A 66 2.05 0.22 1.30
N LEU A 67 1.27 -0.26 2.25
CA LEU A 67 1.58 -0.18 3.67
C LEU A 67 2.36 -1.41 4.12
N GLN A 68 3.38 -1.18 4.94
CA GLN A 68 4.12 -2.21 5.64
C GLN A 68 3.92 -2.06 7.14
N ILE A 69 3.44 -3.11 7.78
CA ILE A 69 3.28 -3.21 9.22
C ILE A 69 4.29 -4.22 9.75
N THR A 70 5.11 -3.85 10.73
CA THR A 70 6.13 -4.72 11.32
C THR A 70 5.95 -4.80 12.83
N LYS A 71 5.95 -6.02 13.38
CA LYS A 71 6.00 -6.26 14.82
C LYS A 71 7.44 -6.23 15.31
N SER A 72 7.70 -5.44 16.35
CA SER A 72 8.96 -5.47 17.08
C SER A 72 8.68 -5.48 18.57
N ASN A 73 8.94 -6.63 19.21
CA ASN A 73 8.60 -6.91 20.61
C ASN A 73 7.12 -6.57 20.89
N ASP A 74 6.85 -5.66 21.82
CA ASP A 74 5.49 -5.24 22.18
C ASP A 74 4.95 -4.09 21.32
N SER A 75 5.67 -3.69 20.28
CA SER A 75 5.34 -2.56 19.42
C SER A 75 5.02 -2.97 17.98
N ILE A 76 4.19 -2.18 17.32
CA ILE A 76 3.94 -2.24 15.88
C ILE A 76 4.47 -0.96 15.24
N PHE A 77 5.05 -1.08 14.06
CA PHE A 77 5.47 0.04 13.25
C PHE A 77 4.75 0.00 11.93
N LEU A 78 4.34 1.16 11.43
CA LEU A 78 3.67 1.31 10.15
C LEU A 78 4.54 2.19 9.25
N GLN A 79 4.67 1.79 7.99
CA GLN A 79 5.32 2.59 6.97
C GLN A 79 4.51 2.54 5.68
N LEU A 80 4.17 3.70 5.11
CA LEU A 80 3.67 3.78 3.75
C LEU A 80 4.88 3.75 2.80
N LYS A 81 5.16 2.54 2.29
CA LYS A 81 6.32 2.26 1.45
C LYS A 81 6.21 2.92 0.10
N GLU A 82 5.01 2.99 -0.45
CA GLU A 82 4.74 3.57 -1.76
C GLU A 82 3.32 4.11 -1.75
N LYS A 83 3.14 5.28 -2.35
CA LYS A 83 1.87 5.87 -2.72
C LYS A 83 1.97 6.29 -4.17
N ARG A 84 1.05 5.82 -5.00
CA ARG A 84 1.01 6.14 -6.43
C ARG A 84 -0.35 6.67 -6.79
N VAL A 85 -0.39 7.78 -7.52
CA VAL A 85 -1.60 8.38 -8.06
C VAL A 85 -1.54 8.24 -9.57
N MET A 86 -2.57 7.65 -10.17
CA MET A 86 -2.65 7.44 -11.63
C MET A 86 -1.36 6.80 -12.17
N ASP A 87 -0.75 7.41 -13.19
CA ASP A 87 0.51 6.98 -13.81
C ASP A 87 1.71 7.81 -13.33
N ASP A 88 1.58 8.53 -12.21
CA ASP A 88 2.66 9.35 -11.65
C ASP A 88 3.76 8.50 -10.98
N GLU A 89 4.89 9.17 -10.70
CA GLU A 89 5.98 8.58 -9.94
C GLU A 89 5.56 8.23 -8.50
N PRO A 90 6.05 7.09 -7.95
CA PRO A 90 5.79 6.72 -6.57
C PRO A 90 6.27 7.76 -5.54
N LEU A 91 5.38 8.14 -4.63
CA LEU A 91 5.69 8.88 -3.42
C LEU A 91 6.06 7.91 -2.29
N HIS A 92 7.05 8.30 -1.48
CA HIS A 92 7.55 7.49 -0.37
C HIS A 92 7.46 8.25 0.94
N PHE A 93 6.90 7.61 1.97
CA PHE A 93 6.66 8.25 3.25
C PHE A 93 7.59 7.63 4.31
N SER A 94 7.93 8.43 5.31
CA SER A 94 8.81 8.00 6.40
C SER A 94 8.17 6.88 7.23
N LYS A 95 8.98 6.10 7.95
CA LYS A 95 8.44 5.10 8.90
C LYS A 95 7.92 5.81 10.14
N VAL A 96 6.71 5.49 10.58
CA VAL A 96 6.10 6.07 11.79
C VAL A 96 5.88 5.00 12.86
N PHE A 97 6.01 5.40 14.12
CA PHE A 97 5.64 4.56 15.25
C PHE A 97 4.12 4.46 15.35
N TYR A 98 3.61 3.24 15.51
CA TYR A 98 2.18 3.00 15.68
C TYR A 98 1.93 2.49 17.10
N ASP A 99 1.44 3.36 17.98
CA ASP A 99 1.13 2.97 19.35
C ASP A 99 -0.18 2.18 19.41
N LEU A 100 -0.05 0.85 19.54
CA LEU A 100 -1.16 -0.07 19.74
C LEU A 100 -1.95 0.19 21.02
N LYS A 101 -1.31 0.64 22.10
CA LYS A 101 -1.97 0.72 23.42
C LYS A 101 -3.04 1.81 23.44
N ASN A 102 -2.95 2.77 22.52
CA ASN A 102 -3.88 3.86 22.35
C ASN A 102 -4.54 3.83 20.96
N ASP A 103 -4.70 2.63 20.37
CA ASP A 103 -5.16 2.47 18.98
C ASP A 103 -6.54 3.12 18.75
N THR A 104 -6.46 4.35 18.28
CA THR A 104 -7.56 5.19 17.77
C THR A 104 -7.51 5.26 16.24
N LEU A 105 -6.54 4.60 15.62
CA LEU A 105 -6.18 4.76 14.22
C LEU A 105 -6.99 3.85 13.30
N ASN A 106 -7.85 2.99 13.85
CA ASN A 106 -8.99 2.37 13.14
C ASN A 106 -8.63 1.50 11.91
N LEU A 107 -7.35 1.20 11.62
CA LEU A 107 -6.99 0.43 10.42
C LEU A 107 -7.38 -1.05 10.55
N GLU A 108 -7.03 -1.70 11.66
CA GLU A 108 -7.47 -3.07 11.95
C GLU A 108 -9.00 -3.15 12.00
N LYS A 109 -9.65 -2.20 12.69
CA LYS A 109 -11.12 -2.09 12.72
C LYS A 109 -11.73 -1.91 11.33
N MET A 110 -11.13 -1.08 10.48
CA MET A 110 -11.59 -0.87 9.11
C MET A 110 -11.49 -2.16 8.30
N ILE A 111 -10.41 -2.91 8.44
CA ILE A 111 -10.20 -4.18 7.75
C ILE A 111 -11.26 -5.22 8.19
N ILE A 112 -11.62 -5.26 9.48
CA ILE A 112 -12.64 -6.19 10.01
C ILE A 112 -14.04 -5.90 9.46
N ASP A 113 -14.34 -4.65 9.12
CA ASP A 113 -15.67 -4.26 8.61
C ASP A 113 -15.95 -4.78 7.17
N PHE A 114 -14.97 -5.42 6.52
CA PHE A 114 -15.14 -6.04 5.22
C PHE A 114 -15.68 -7.47 5.35
N ASP A 115 -16.65 -7.82 4.50
CA ASP A 115 -17.10 -9.21 4.38
C ASP A 115 -16.05 -10.05 3.62
N ILE A 116 -15.37 -10.93 4.35
CA ILE A 116 -14.38 -11.87 3.79
C ILE A 116 -14.99 -12.84 2.76
N ASN A 117 -16.29 -13.11 2.83
CA ASN A 117 -16.97 -14.01 1.92
C ASN A 117 -17.46 -13.30 0.65
N TYR A 118 -17.40 -11.96 0.62
CA TYR A 118 -17.78 -11.19 -0.55
C TYR A 118 -16.68 -11.25 -1.63
N GLN A 119 -16.88 -12.16 -2.59
CA GLN A 119 -15.92 -12.48 -3.64
C GLN A 119 -16.37 -12.02 -5.04
N GLU A 120 -17.39 -11.16 -5.13
CA GLU A 120 -17.84 -10.66 -6.44
C GLU A 120 -16.71 -9.87 -7.12
N GLN A 121 -16.25 -10.37 -8.26
CA GLN A 121 -15.12 -9.80 -9.00
C GLN A 121 -15.48 -8.57 -9.83
N ILE A 122 -16.69 -8.04 -9.65
CA ILE A 122 -17.14 -6.78 -10.28
C ILE A 122 -16.36 -5.57 -9.77
N SER A 123 -15.74 -5.67 -8.60
CA SER A 123 -14.90 -4.64 -8.02
C SER A 123 -13.46 -5.13 -7.84
N SER A 124 -12.50 -4.24 -8.06
CA SER A 124 -11.12 -4.48 -7.67
C SER A 124 -11.04 -4.69 -6.15
N PRO A 125 -10.08 -5.50 -5.66
CA PRO A 125 -9.78 -5.56 -4.23
C PRO A 125 -9.61 -4.14 -3.68
N PHE A 126 -10.14 -3.87 -2.50
CA PHE A 126 -9.80 -2.67 -1.76
C PHE A 126 -8.52 -2.91 -0.97
N PHE A 127 -8.45 -4.01 -0.21
CA PHE A 127 -7.24 -4.46 0.46
C PHE A 127 -6.69 -5.74 -0.17
N ILE A 128 -5.37 -5.78 -0.33
CA ILE A 128 -4.57 -6.95 -0.69
C ILE A 128 -3.55 -7.15 0.43
N ILE A 129 -3.76 -8.15 1.27
CA ILE A 129 -2.98 -8.34 2.50
C ILE A 129 -2.13 -9.61 2.33
N ASN A 130 -0.82 -9.52 2.56
CA ASN A 130 0.08 -10.68 2.51
C ASN A 130 1.13 -10.67 3.63
N ASN A 131 1.51 -11.86 4.07
CA ASN A 131 2.68 -12.07 4.92
C ASN A 131 3.78 -12.73 4.08
N PRO A 132 4.91 -12.05 3.81
CA PRO A 132 6.01 -12.59 3.00
C PRO A 132 6.59 -13.92 3.52
N LYS A 133 6.40 -14.23 4.81
CA LYS A 133 6.89 -15.49 5.40
C LYS A 133 5.99 -16.68 5.13
N GLU A 134 4.75 -16.48 4.68
CA GLU A 134 3.72 -17.52 4.62
C GLU A 134 3.10 -17.75 3.24
N ASN A 135 3.48 -16.97 2.22
CA ASN A 135 2.94 -17.07 0.86
C ASN A 135 1.39 -17.09 0.81
N ASP A 136 0.74 -16.52 1.82
CA ASP A 136 -0.71 -16.37 1.90
C ASP A 136 -1.11 -14.96 1.53
N THR A 137 -2.29 -14.83 0.93
CA THR A 137 -2.85 -13.54 0.52
C THR A 137 -4.33 -13.52 0.79
N LEU A 138 -4.80 -12.43 1.39
CA LEU A 138 -6.20 -12.14 1.62
C LEU A 138 -6.61 -10.93 0.77
N LEU A 139 -7.74 -11.07 0.09
CA LEU A 139 -8.32 -10.03 -0.74
C LEU A 139 -9.65 -9.61 -0.14
N LEU A 140 -9.81 -8.32 0.17
CA LEU A 140 -11.05 -7.76 0.72
C LEU A 140 -11.66 -6.77 -0.27
N ARG A 141 -12.97 -6.85 -0.47
CA ARG A 141 -13.72 -6.08 -1.49
C ARG A 141 -14.85 -5.28 -0.89
N THR A 142 -15.14 -4.15 -1.51
CA THR A 142 -16.25 -3.26 -1.15
C THR A 142 -17.53 -3.68 -1.87
N THR A 143 -18.68 -3.54 -1.22
CA THR A 143 -19.99 -3.85 -1.80
C THR A 143 -20.54 -2.67 -2.61
N GLY A 144 -20.05 -2.54 -3.84
CA GLY A 144 -20.47 -1.49 -4.78
C GLY A 144 -19.84 -0.11 -4.57
N LEU A 145 -20.24 0.85 -5.41
CA LEU A 145 -19.56 2.15 -5.55
C LEU A 145 -19.69 3.05 -4.31
N GLY A 146 -20.88 3.12 -3.70
CA GLY A 146 -21.10 3.95 -2.51
C GLY A 146 -20.29 3.47 -1.30
N ASN A 147 -20.29 2.15 -1.07
CA ASN A 147 -19.45 1.55 -0.02
C ASN A 147 -17.96 1.77 -0.30
N ARG A 148 -17.54 1.76 -1.57
CA ARG A 148 -16.16 2.06 -1.96
C ARG A 148 -15.75 3.49 -1.65
N GLY A 149 -16.56 4.48 -2.04
CA GLY A 149 -16.29 5.89 -1.73
C GLY A 149 -16.15 6.15 -0.23
N PHE A 150 -17.05 5.59 0.58
CA PHE A 150 -16.98 5.68 2.04
C PHE A 150 -15.68 5.11 2.61
N ASN A 151 -15.25 3.94 2.11
CA ASN A 151 -14.00 3.32 2.56
C ASN A 151 -12.75 4.09 2.10
N ILE A 152 -12.77 4.70 0.91
CA ILE A 152 -11.68 5.59 0.46
C ILE A 152 -11.53 6.77 1.42
N GLU A 153 -12.62 7.48 1.72
CA GLU A 153 -12.59 8.63 2.64
C GLU A 153 -12.10 8.21 4.03
N ARG A 154 -12.63 7.09 4.55
CA ARG A 154 -12.22 6.55 5.85
C ARG A 154 -10.73 6.25 5.89
N TYR A 155 -10.19 5.60 4.85
CA TYR A 155 -8.77 5.29 4.76
C TYR A 155 -7.90 6.56 4.67
N GLN A 156 -8.28 7.53 3.83
CA GLN A 156 -7.54 8.79 3.70
C GLN A 156 -7.50 9.58 5.02
N ASN A 157 -8.56 9.50 5.83
CA ASN A 157 -8.58 10.10 7.16
C ASN A 157 -7.65 9.39 8.16
N ILE A 158 -7.45 8.07 8.02
CA ILE A 158 -6.44 7.34 8.80
C ILE A 158 -5.05 7.81 8.38
N MET A 159 -4.76 7.85 7.07
CA MET A 159 -3.46 8.29 6.57
C MET A 159 -3.12 9.74 6.96
N ALA A 160 -4.09 10.66 6.93
CA ALA A 160 -3.88 12.04 7.35
C ALA A 160 -3.55 12.20 8.85
N LYS A 161 -3.93 11.23 9.69
CA LYS A 161 -3.53 11.21 11.11
C LYS A 161 -2.13 10.61 11.31
N LEU A 162 -1.75 9.64 10.47
CA LEU A 162 -0.44 9.00 10.51
C LEU A 162 0.67 9.89 9.93
N TYR A 163 0.35 10.63 8.86
CA TYR A 163 1.27 11.41 8.05
C TYR A 163 0.69 12.81 7.79
N PRO A 164 0.52 13.63 8.85
CA PRO A 164 -0.22 14.89 8.73
C PRO A 164 0.45 15.88 7.77
N GLU A 165 1.77 15.95 7.75
CA GLU A 165 2.52 16.88 6.89
C GLU A 165 2.52 16.39 5.44
N GLU A 166 2.92 15.13 5.22
CA GLU A 166 3.00 14.55 3.87
C GLU A 166 1.61 14.47 3.20
N MET A 167 0.57 14.13 3.96
CA MET A 167 -0.80 14.12 3.43
C MET A 167 -1.35 15.53 3.17
N ALA A 168 -0.88 16.56 3.89
CA ALA A 168 -1.25 17.94 3.61
C ALA A 168 -0.62 18.42 2.29
N GLU A 169 0.63 18.03 2.00
CA GLU A 169 1.29 18.31 0.72
C GLU A 169 0.61 17.56 -0.43
N TYR A 170 0.38 16.25 -0.27
CA TYR A 170 -0.35 15.44 -1.24
C TYR A 170 -1.74 16.03 -1.56
N ARG A 171 -2.49 16.50 -0.55
CA ARG A 171 -3.79 17.14 -0.79
C ARG A 171 -3.67 18.45 -1.57
N LYS A 172 -2.61 19.22 -1.37
CA LYS A 172 -2.38 20.44 -2.15
C LYS A 172 -2.12 20.11 -3.60
N GLU A 173 -1.29 19.11 -3.87
CA GLU A 173 -0.94 18.71 -5.24
C GLU A 173 -2.13 18.16 -6.03
N TYR A 174 -2.92 17.28 -5.40
CA TYR A 174 -3.91 16.47 -6.11
C TYR A 174 -5.37 16.91 -5.94
N PHE A 175 -5.69 17.71 -4.93
CA PHE A 175 -7.08 18.11 -4.61
C PHE A 175 -7.30 19.62 -4.58
N THR A 176 -6.27 20.45 -4.79
CA THR A 176 -6.54 21.87 -5.01
C THR A 176 -7.14 22.05 -6.41
N PRO A 177 -8.29 22.73 -6.54
CA PRO A 177 -8.84 22.98 -7.85
C PRO A 177 -7.83 23.80 -8.65
N ILE A 178 -7.48 23.32 -9.84
CA ILE A 178 -6.71 24.10 -10.80
C ILE A 178 -7.43 25.45 -10.95
N PRO A 179 -6.73 26.60 -10.83
CA PRO A 179 -7.35 27.89 -11.05
C PRO A 179 -7.98 27.87 -12.45
N ILE A 180 -9.31 27.94 -12.52
CA ILE A 180 -10.00 28.01 -13.80
C ILE A 180 -9.58 29.35 -14.41
N PRO A 181 -8.93 29.38 -15.60
CA PRO A 181 -8.62 30.65 -16.24
C PRO A 181 -9.93 31.43 -16.42
N PRO A 182 -9.93 32.75 -16.20
CA PRO A 182 -11.15 33.54 -16.37
C PRO A 182 -11.68 33.31 -17.79
N PRO A 183 -13.00 33.17 -17.96
CA PRO A 183 -13.58 32.99 -19.29
C PRO A 183 -13.13 34.15 -20.19
N PRO A 184 -12.83 33.89 -21.47
CA PRO A 184 -12.47 34.95 -22.40
C PRO A 184 -13.58 36.02 -22.42
N PRO A 185 -13.23 37.31 -22.54
CA PRO A 185 -14.22 38.37 -22.56
C PRO A 185 -15.23 38.10 -23.68
N MET A 186 -16.51 38.07 -23.30
CA MET A 186 -17.62 37.81 -24.22
C MET A 186 -17.74 39.00 -25.17
N THR A 187 -17.31 38.85 -26.42
CA THR A 187 -17.58 39.82 -27.48
C THR A 187 -19.06 39.72 -27.84
N ILE A 188 -19.86 40.65 -27.32
CA ILE A 188 -21.25 40.82 -27.75
C ILE A 188 -21.20 41.50 -29.13
N GLU A 189 -21.27 40.71 -30.20
CA GLU A 189 -21.60 41.25 -31.52
C GLU A 189 -23.08 41.66 -31.52
N TYR A 190 -23.32 42.97 -31.40
CA TYR A 190 -24.63 43.53 -31.70
C TYR A 190 -24.87 43.42 -33.20
N LYS A 191 -25.64 42.41 -33.63
CA LYS A 191 -26.29 42.44 -34.94
C LYS A 191 -27.44 43.43 -34.87
N GLU A 192 -27.20 44.66 -35.31
CA GLU A 192 -28.27 45.58 -35.65
C GLU A 192 -29.14 44.92 -36.72
N THR A 193 -30.32 44.49 -36.31
CA THR A 193 -31.33 44.00 -37.25
C THR A 193 -31.99 45.25 -37.80
N LYS A 194 -31.63 45.65 -39.02
CA LYS A 194 -32.37 46.70 -39.73
C LYS A 194 -33.79 46.18 -39.96
N LEU A 195 -34.75 46.89 -39.38
CA LEU A 195 -36.15 46.72 -39.69
C LEU A 195 -36.37 47.40 -41.04
N ASP A 196 -36.60 46.62 -42.09
CA ASP A 196 -37.02 47.15 -43.38
C ASP A 196 -38.49 47.58 -43.27
N GLU A 197 -38.76 48.89 -43.42
CA GLU A 197 -40.09 49.46 -43.64
C GLU A 197 -40.52 49.37 -45.11
#